data_AF-A0AA43A9H9-F1
#
_entry.id   AF-A0AA43A9H9-F1
#
_cell.length_a   1.000
_cell.length_b   1.000
_cell.length_c   1.000
_cell.angle_alpha   90.00
_cell.angle_beta   90.00
_cell.angle_gamma   90.00
#
_symmetry.space_group_name_H-M   'P 1'
#
loop_
_entity.id
_entity.type
_entity.pdbx_description
1 polymer ?
#
loop_
_entity_poly.entity_id
_entity_poly.type
_entity_poly.pdbx_seq_one_letter_code
_entity_poly.pdbx_strand_id
1 'polypeptide(L)'
;MSKGLKTFLAYSAAVLLLSVAYYGYVLWSHPPSPERETFLSEVGEGVGEVALWVFVFIYVRTAIKLVMGKGPLARRLLPDYSAPASTSYLGHLVVYLDRSHIYFGVAAVALVLVHIALMGLRTDILFFPVVLALVLWQGLFGLFLSWRRTPRDLRKMSYFVHAQLITGVAIGVFAYFGHLLIDN
;
A
#
# COMPACT_ATOMS: atom_id res chain seq x y z
N MET A 1 -10.35 -9.23 21.03
CA MET A 1 -10.01 -8.81 19.65
C MET A 1 -11.24 -8.27 18.95
N SER A 2 -11.23 -7.02 18.48
CA SER A 2 -12.41 -6.36 17.90
C SER A 2 -12.87 -7.03 16.60
N LYS A 3 -14.14 -6.82 16.22
CA LYS A 3 -14.69 -7.31 14.95
C LYS A 3 -13.93 -6.75 13.74
N GLY A 4 -13.56 -5.46 13.78
CA GLY A 4 -12.81 -4.80 12.71
C GLY A 4 -11.41 -5.39 12.51
N LEU A 5 -10.68 -5.65 13.59
CA LEU A 5 -9.36 -6.28 13.53
C LEU A 5 -9.43 -7.71 13.00
N LYS A 6 -10.42 -8.50 13.43
CA LYS A 6 -10.67 -9.85 12.90
C LYS A 6 -10.90 -9.83 11.38
N THR A 7 -11.77 -8.94 10.90
CA THR A 7 -12.05 -8.82 9.45
C THR A 7 -10.81 -8.38 8.67
N PHE A 8 -10.05 -7.41 9.18
CA PHE A 8 -8.82 -6.96 8.52
C PHE A 8 -7.78 -8.09 8.43
N LEU A 9 -7.53 -8.81 9.52
CA LEU A 9 -6.60 -9.94 9.52
C LEU A 9 -7.06 -11.08 8.61
N ALA A 10 -8.36 -11.40 8.59
CA ALA A 10 -8.92 -12.41 7.70
C ALA A 10 -8.75 -12.01 6.22
N TYR A 11 -8.99 -10.74 5.88
CA TYR A 11 -8.74 -10.22 4.54
C TYR A 11 -7.27 -10.34 4.16
N SER A 12 -6.35 -9.85 5.01
CA SER A 12 -4.91 -9.90 4.73
C SER A 12 -4.41 -11.34 4.58
N ALA A 13 -4.91 -12.27 5.40
CA ALA A 13 -4.60 -13.68 5.30
C ALA A 13 -5.15 -14.30 4.00
N ALA A 14 -6.37 -13.96 3.60
CA ALA A 14 -6.95 -14.42 2.35
C ALA A 14 -6.15 -13.92 1.13
N VAL A 15 -5.80 -12.63 1.10
CA VAL A 15 -4.95 -12.04 0.06
C VAL A 15 -3.61 -12.77 -0.01
N LEU A 16 -2.94 -12.97 1.13
CA LEU A 16 -1.67 -13.68 1.20
C LEU A 16 -1.77 -15.11 0.68
N LEU A 17 -2.77 -15.88 1.14
CA LEU A 17 -2.97 -17.28 0.72
C LEU A 17 -3.26 -17.38 -0.79
N LEU A 18 -4.10 -16.50 -1.32
CA LEU A 18 -4.38 -16.45 -2.76
C LEU A 18 -3.13 -16.09 -3.56
N SER A 19 -2.31 -15.15 -3.07
CA SER A 19 -1.04 -14.81 -3.70
C SER A 19 -0.06 -15.97 -3.70
N VAL A 20 0.09 -16.68 -2.59
CA VAL A 20 0.95 -17.88 -2.51
C VAL A 20 0.47 -18.97 -3.48
N ALA A 21 -0.84 -19.23 -3.52
CA ALA A 21 -1.41 -20.21 -4.44
C ALA A 21 -1.20 -19.83 -5.90
N TYR A 22 -1.43 -18.56 -6.26
CA TYR A 22 -1.21 -18.06 -7.61
C TYR A 22 0.28 -18.05 -8.00
N TYR A 23 1.16 -17.63 -7.08
CA TYR A 23 2.61 -17.72 -7.26
C TYR A 23 3.07 -19.15 -7.59
N GLY A 24 2.62 -20.14 -6.81
CA GLY A 24 2.91 -21.55 -7.07
C GLY A 24 2.36 -22.03 -8.42
N TYR A 25 1.16 -21.57 -8.81
CA TYR A 25 0.60 -21.87 -10.13
C TYR A 25 1.45 -21.29 -11.27
N VAL A 26 1.91 -20.04 -11.16
CA VAL A 26 2.74 -19.41 -12.20
C VAL A 26 4.09 -20.11 -12.32
N LEU A 27 4.77 -20.41 -11.21
CA LEU A 27 6.03 -21.18 -11.24
C LEU A 27 5.89 -22.54 -11.93
N TRP A 28 4.75 -23.20 -11.77
CA TRP A 28 4.49 -24.49 -12.42
C TRP A 28 4.15 -24.35 -13.91
N SER A 29 3.46 -23.28 -14.30
CA SER A 29 2.85 -23.14 -15.62
C SER A 29 3.64 -22.28 -16.61
N HIS A 30 4.57 -21.43 -16.13
CA HIS A 30 5.32 -20.51 -16.97
C HIS A 30 6.83 -20.77 -16.83
N PRO A 31 7.58 -20.88 -17.95
CA PRO A 31 9.04 -20.95 -17.88
C PRO A 31 9.62 -19.62 -17.36
N PRO A 32 10.77 -19.66 -16.66
CA PRO A 32 11.47 -18.46 -16.22
C PRO A 32 11.77 -17.56 -17.42
N SER A 33 11.47 -16.27 -17.30
CA SER A 33 11.79 -15.33 -18.38
C SER A 33 13.27 -14.98 -18.35
N PRO A 34 13.97 -14.95 -19.50
CA PRO A 34 15.35 -14.50 -19.54
C PRO A 34 15.43 -13.02 -19.14
N GLU A 35 16.13 -12.75 -18.05
CA GLU A 35 16.45 -11.42 -17.57
C GLU A 35 17.28 -10.68 -18.63
N ARG A 36 16.85 -9.48 -19.01
CA ARG A 36 17.61 -8.61 -19.91
C ARG A 36 17.84 -7.30 -19.18
N GLU A 37 18.95 -7.21 -18.48
CA GLU A 37 19.39 -5.96 -17.87
C GLU A 37 19.66 -4.93 -18.96
N THR A 38 18.88 -3.85 -18.93
CA THR A 38 19.08 -2.67 -19.76
C THR A 38 19.31 -1.48 -18.83
N PHE A 39 19.91 -0.41 -19.34
CA PHE A 39 20.05 0.82 -18.56
C PHE A 39 18.70 1.35 -18.03
N LEU A 40 17.61 1.14 -18.77
CA LEU A 40 16.26 1.52 -18.33
C LEU A 40 15.76 0.65 -17.18
N SER A 41 16.06 -0.65 -17.16
CA SER A 41 15.65 -1.53 -16.07
C SER A 41 16.45 -1.25 -14.79
N GLU A 42 17.76 -0.96 -14.89
CA GLU A 42 18.58 -0.56 -13.75
C GLU A 42 18.07 0.73 -13.09
N VAL A 43 17.76 1.76 -13.89
CA VAL A 43 17.12 2.98 -13.39
C VAL A 43 15.73 2.68 -12.83
N GLY A 44 14.99 1.77 -13.47
CA GLY A 44 13.69 1.30 -13.03
C GLY A 44 13.73 0.67 -11.64
N GLU A 45 14.69 -0.21 -11.37
CA GLU A 45 14.93 -0.81 -10.07
C GLU A 45 15.23 0.23 -8.99
N GLY A 46 16.13 1.17 -9.26
CA GLY A 46 16.43 2.26 -8.33
C GLY A 46 15.20 3.11 -8.01
N VAL A 47 14.38 3.45 -9.02
CA VAL A 47 13.10 4.15 -8.82
C VAL A 47 12.13 3.30 -7.99
N GLY A 48 12.10 1.98 -8.23
CA GLY A 48 11.30 1.01 -7.47
C GLY A 48 11.70 0.95 -6.00
N GLU A 49 12.99 0.96 -5.70
CA GLU A 49 13.49 0.99 -4.32
C GLU A 49 13.09 2.29 -3.61
N VAL A 50 13.23 3.44 -4.27
CA VAL A 50 12.77 4.72 -3.71
C VAL A 50 11.25 4.68 -3.46
N ALA A 51 10.47 4.11 -4.40
CA ALA A 51 9.03 3.93 -4.23
C ALA A 51 8.69 3.05 -3.01
N LEU A 52 9.45 1.97 -2.79
CA LEU A 52 9.32 1.08 -1.64
C LEU A 52 9.59 1.84 -0.32
N TRP A 53 10.64 2.64 -0.25
CA TRP A 53 10.93 3.45 0.93
C TRP A 53 9.83 4.47 1.24
N VAL A 54 9.28 5.13 0.21
CA VAL A 54 8.12 6.02 0.35
C VAL A 54 6.90 5.25 0.85
N PHE A 55 6.66 4.03 0.35
CA PHE A 55 5.57 3.18 0.79
C PHE A 55 5.73 2.78 2.28
N VAL A 56 6.92 2.31 2.67
CA VAL A 56 7.26 2.00 4.07
C VAL A 56 6.99 3.20 4.97
N PHE A 57 7.40 4.41 4.58
CA PHE A 57 7.14 5.63 5.35
C PHE A 57 5.64 5.86 5.61
N ILE A 58 4.78 5.69 4.59
CA ILE A 58 3.32 5.84 4.73
C ILE A 58 2.73 4.80 5.71
N TYR A 59 3.23 3.57 5.68
CA TYR A 59 2.76 2.50 6.56
C TYR A 59 3.28 2.63 7.99
N VAL A 60 4.53 3.02 8.18
CA VAL A 60 5.10 3.32 9.50
C VAL A 60 4.30 4.41 10.20
N ARG A 61 3.94 5.49 9.49
CA ARG A 61 3.02 6.50 10.01
C ARG A 61 1.70 5.89 10.48
N THR A 62 1.11 5.01 9.66
CA THR A 62 -0.17 4.36 9.99
C THR A 62 -0.03 3.45 11.22
N ALA A 63 1.06 2.69 11.32
CA ALA A 63 1.37 1.86 12.48
C ALA A 63 1.55 2.68 13.76
N ILE A 64 2.29 3.80 13.71
CA ILE A 64 2.46 4.69 14.87
C ILE A 64 1.09 5.24 15.31
N LYS A 65 0.22 5.64 14.38
CA LYS A 65 -1.14 6.10 14.71
C LYS A 65 -1.99 5.02 15.38
N LEU A 66 -1.86 3.75 14.94
CA LEU A 66 -2.51 2.61 15.57
C LEU A 66 -2.01 2.37 16.99
N VAL A 67 -0.69 2.36 17.20
CA VAL A 67 -0.06 2.19 18.52
C VAL A 67 -0.45 3.32 19.49
N MET A 68 -0.64 4.54 18.97
CA MET A 68 -1.09 5.68 19.78
C MET A 68 -2.62 5.75 19.96
N GLY A 69 -3.40 4.79 19.44
CA GLY A 69 -4.87 4.86 19.49
C GLY A 69 -5.44 6.08 18.73
N LYS A 70 -4.65 6.72 17.86
CA LYS A 70 -4.97 7.99 17.22
C LYS A 70 -5.58 7.78 15.83
N GLY A 71 -6.64 8.53 15.56
CA GLY A 71 -7.28 8.61 14.26
C GLY A 71 -8.43 7.61 14.03
N PRO A 72 -9.14 7.73 12.90
CA PRO A 72 -10.35 6.95 12.63
C PRO A 72 -10.11 5.44 12.54
N LEU A 73 -8.95 5.03 12.02
CA LEU A 73 -8.58 3.63 11.87
C LEU A 73 -8.36 2.96 13.22
N ALA A 74 -7.61 3.61 14.12
CA ALA A 74 -7.35 3.08 15.46
C ALA A 74 -8.64 2.90 16.27
N ARG A 75 -9.55 3.89 16.23
CA ARG A 75 -10.86 3.82 16.91
C ARG A 75 -11.77 2.69 16.42
N ARG A 76 -11.56 2.19 15.20
CA ARG A 76 -12.35 1.08 14.63
C ARG A 76 -11.68 -0.28 14.80
N LEU A 77 -10.36 -0.36 14.61
CA LEU A 77 -9.62 -1.61 14.79
C LEU A 77 -9.42 -1.94 16.28
N LEU A 78 -9.28 -0.93 17.13
CA LEU A 78 -9.01 -1.07 18.56
C LEU A 78 -9.89 -0.08 19.34
N PRO A 79 -11.23 -0.26 19.35
CA PRO A 79 -12.16 0.70 19.98
C PRO A 79 -11.94 0.88 21.48
N ASP A 80 -11.53 -0.18 22.18
CA ASP A 80 -11.32 -0.18 23.64
C ASP A 80 -9.86 0.15 24.03
N TYR A 81 -9.01 0.51 23.07
CA TYR A 81 -7.60 0.78 23.33
C TYR A 81 -7.39 2.23 23.78
N SER A 82 -7.06 2.38 25.06
CA SER A 82 -6.53 3.62 25.62
C SER A 82 -5.01 3.63 25.49
N ALA A 83 -4.46 4.60 24.75
CA ALA A 83 -3.03 4.72 24.57
C ALA A 83 -2.31 4.94 25.92
N PRO A 84 -1.12 4.33 26.14
CA PRO A 84 -0.29 4.68 27.29
C PRO A 84 0.05 6.18 27.22
N ALA A 85 0.08 6.83 28.39
CA ALA A 85 0.21 8.28 28.56
C ALA A 85 1.18 8.89 27.53
N SER A 86 0.68 9.89 26.79
CA SER A 86 1.31 10.51 25.64
C SER A 86 2.79 10.85 25.85
N THR A 87 3.70 10.07 25.25
CA THR A 87 5.07 10.52 25.04
C THR A 87 5.02 11.68 24.05
N SER A 88 5.35 12.89 24.51
CA SER A 88 5.32 14.15 23.74
C SER A 88 5.96 14.01 22.34
N TYR A 89 7.09 13.29 22.26
CA TYR A 89 7.85 13.05 21.02
C TYR A 89 7.06 12.32 19.93
N LEU A 90 6.35 11.22 20.24
CA LEU A 90 5.52 10.52 19.25
C LEU A 90 4.34 11.38 18.78
N GLY A 91 3.84 12.25 19.65
CA GLY A 91 2.80 13.23 19.28
C GLY A 91 3.28 14.20 18.22
N HIS A 92 4.44 14.82 18.42
CA HIS A 92 5.05 15.73 17.44
C HIS A 92 5.39 15.03 16.13
N LEU A 93 5.94 13.82 16.20
CA LEU A 93 6.25 13.01 15.03
C LEU A 93 4.99 12.72 14.21
N VAL A 94 3.88 12.32 14.83
CA VAL A 94 2.61 12.07 14.11
C VAL A 94 2.07 13.33 13.45
N VAL A 95 2.18 14.50 14.09
CA VAL A 95 1.75 15.77 13.47
C VAL A 95 2.57 16.09 12.23
N TYR A 96 3.90 15.90 12.30
CA TYR A 96 4.78 16.09 11.16
C TYR A 96 4.44 15.10 10.02
N LEU A 97 4.34 13.81 10.34
CA LEU A 97 3.97 12.75 9.40
C LEU A 97 2.59 12.98 8.78
N ASP A 98 1.62 13.49 9.56
CA ASP A 98 0.29 13.85 9.08
C ASP A 98 0.31 15.01 8.09
N ARG A 99 1.22 15.97 8.26
CA ARG A 99 1.35 17.08 7.31
C ARG A 99 1.99 16.66 6.00
N SER A 100 2.95 15.75 6.05
CA SER A 100 3.70 15.33 4.86
C SER A 100 3.03 14.21 4.06
N HIS A 101 2.18 13.39 4.67
CA HIS A 101 1.68 12.14 4.04
C HIS A 101 1.01 12.32 2.67
N ILE A 102 0.36 13.46 2.39
CA ILE A 102 -0.28 13.70 1.09
C ILE A 102 0.79 13.78 -0.01
N TYR A 103 1.90 14.47 0.25
CA TYR A 103 3.01 14.58 -0.70
C TYR A 103 3.69 13.23 -0.90
N PHE A 104 3.91 12.46 0.18
CA PHE A 104 4.43 11.10 0.08
C PHE A 104 3.47 10.18 -0.68
N GLY A 105 2.16 10.32 -0.50
CA GLY A 105 1.16 9.55 -1.26
C GLY A 105 1.20 9.85 -2.76
N VAL A 106 1.26 11.12 -3.15
CA VAL A 106 1.41 11.53 -4.55
C VAL A 106 2.75 11.05 -5.13
N ALA A 107 3.84 11.20 -4.37
CA ALA A 107 5.16 10.71 -4.77
C ALA A 107 5.17 9.18 -4.95
N ALA A 108 4.54 8.42 -4.04
CA ALA A 108 4.45 6.97 -4.15
C ALA A 108 3.76 6.55 -5.46
N VAL A 109 2.60 7.14 -5.77
CA VAL A 109 1.87 6.84 -7.00
C VAL A 109 2.72 7.19 -8.23
N ALA A 110 3.33 8.38 -8.26
CA ALA A 110 4.17 8.81 -9.37
C ALA A 110 5.39 7.89 -9.56
N LEU A 111 6.12 7.58 -8.49
CA LEU A 111 7.31 6.72 -8.56
C LEU A 111 6.95 5.29 -8.99
N VAL A 112 5.86 4.72 -8.47
CA VAL A 112 5.41 3.39 -8.90
C VAL A 112 5.01 3.38 -10.38
N LEU A 113 4.31 4.42 -10.87
CA LEU A 113 3.96 4.50 -12.29
C LEU A 113 5.20 4.66 -13.18
N VAL A 114 6.19 5.45 -12.75
CA VAL A 114 7.47 5.57 -13.47
C VAL A 114 8.22 4.24 -13.45
N HIS A 115 8.30 3.57 -12.30
CA HIS A 115 8.89 2.24 -12.17
C HIS A 115 8.24 1.24 -13.15
N ILE A 116 6.90 1.15 -13.19
CA ILE A 116 6.17 0.28 -14.12
C ILE A 116 6.47 0.65 -15.59
N ALA A 117 6.57 1.95 -15.91
CA ALA A 117 6.87 2.40 -17.26
C ALA A 117 8.30 2.04 -17.70
N LEU A 118 9.26 2.06 -16.77
CA LEU A 118 10.67 1.73 -17.02
C LEU A 118 10.90 0.21 -17.12
N MET A 119 10.24 -0.58 -16.27
CA MET A 119 10.34 -2.05 -16.28
C MET A 119 9.52 -2.69 -17.41
N GLY A 120 8.50 -1.98 -17.90
CA GLY A 120 7.50 -2.54 -18.80
C GLY A 120 6.45 -3.37 -18.05
N LEU A 121 5.27 -3.55 -18.67
CA LEU A 121 4.17 -4.29 -18.06
C LEU A 121 4.10 -5.72 -18.59
N ARG A 122 4.45 -6.70 -17.76
CA ARG A 122 4.13 -8.13 -18.01
C ARG A 122 2.66 -8.39 -17.78
N THR A 123 1.90 -8.53 -18.87
CA THR A 123 0.45 -8.79 -18.80
C THR A 123 0.11 -10.28 -18.71
N ASP A 124 1.09 -11.15 -18.93
CA ASP A 124 1.02 -12.61 -18.79
C ASP A 124 0.87 -13.04 -17.31
N ILE A 125 1.45 -12.27 -16.38
CA ILE A 125 1.36 -12.51 -14.94
C ILE A 125 0.37 -11.52 -14.32
N LEU A 126 -0.71 -12.02 -13.73
CA LEU A 126 -1.83 -11.20 -13.24
C LEU A 126 -1.46 -10.22 -12.12
N PHE A 127 -0.38 -10.46 -11.38
CA PHE A 127 0.06 -9.54 -10.33
C PHE A 127 0.31 -8.13 -10.85
N PHE A 128 0.96 -7.98 -12.01
CA PHE A 128 1.32 -6.66 -12.54
C PHE A 128 0.12 -5.81 -13.00
N PRO A 129 -0.81 -6.30 -13.85
CA PRO A 129 -1.96 -5.51 -14.26
C PRO A 129 -2.89 -5.20 -13.06
N VAL A 130 -3.00 -6.11 -12.09
CA VAL A 130 -3.79 -5.87 -10.87
C VAL A 130 -3.12 -4.79 -10.00
N VAL A 131 -1.80 -4.86 -9.78
CA VAL A 131 -1.07 -3.81 -9.05
C VAL A 131 -1.23 -2.46 -9.73
N LEU A 132 -1.09 -2.38 -11.06
CA LEU A 132 -1.30 -1.13 -11.81
C LEU A 132 -2.72 -0.59 -11.59
N ALA A 133 -3.74 -1.44 -11.71
CA ALA A 133 -5.13 -1.03 -11.49
C ALA A 133 -5.35 -0.52 -10.05
N LEU A 134 -4.77 -1.19 -9.05
CA LEU A 134 -4.86 -0.78 -7.65
C LEU A 134 -4.12 0.54 -7.38
N VAL A 135 -2.96 0.77 -8.01
CA VAL A 135 -2.19 2.02 -7.90
C VAL A 135 -2.94 3.18 -8.55
N LEU A 136 -3.50 2.98 -9.75
CA LEU A 136 -4.35 3.97 -10.41
C LEU A 136 -5.58 4.28 -9.57
N TRP A 137 -6.22 3.26 -9.00
CA TRP A 137 -7.33 3.43 -8.06
C TRP A 137 -6.90 4.26 -6.83
N GLN A 138 -5.73 3.99 -6.24
CA GLN A 138 -5.19 4.79 -5.14
C GLN A 138 -4.97 6.25 -5.52
N GLY A 139 -4.38 6.50 -6.69
CA GLY A 139 -4.12 7.85 -7.19
C GLY A 139 -5.41 8.64 -7.43
N LEU A 140 -6.36 8.06 -8.18
CA LEU A 140 -7.65 8.67 -8.46
C LEU A 140 -8.42 8.97 -7.18
N PHE A 141 -8.44 8.02 -6.25
CA PHE A 141 -9.15 8.19 -5.00
C PHE A 141 -8.49 9.21 -4.07
N GLY A 142 -7.16 9.24 -4.00
CA GLY A 142 -6.40 10.26 -3.28
C GLY A 142 -6.66 11.67 -3.80
N LEU A 143 -6.72 11.83 -5.14
CA LEU A 143 -7.06 13.09 -5.79
C LEU A 143 -8.51 13.51 -5.55
N PHE A 144 -9.44 12.55 -5.55
CA PHE A 144 -10.84 12.81 -5.22
C PHE A 144 -11.01 13.34 -3.79
N LEU A 145 -10.30 12.75 -2.81
CA LEU A 145 -10.32 13.20 -1.43
C LEU A 145 -9.68 14.58 -1.22
N SER A 146 -8.62 14.92 -1.96
CA SER A 146 -7.97 16.23 -1.85
C SER A 146 -8.86 17.36 -2.37
N TRP A 147 -9.72 17.07 -3.36
CA TRP A 147 -10.67 18.01 -3.96
C TRP A 147 -11.87 18.31 -3.05
N ARG A 148 -12.48 17.29 -2.41
CA ARG A 148 -13.66 17.49 -1.54
C ARG A 148 -13.29 17.72 -0.07
N ARG A 149 -13.11 18.99 0.33
CA ARG A 149 -12.77 19.38 1.72
C ARG A 149 -13.96 19.56 2.69
N THR A 150 -15.21 19.31 2.29
CA THR A 150 -16.37 19.58 3.16
C THR A 150 -16.51 18.51 4.26
N PRO A 151 -16.46 18.84 5.57
CA PRO A 151 -16.41 17.87 6.68
C PRO A 151 -17.63 16.94 6.79
N ARG A 152 -18.80 17.37 6.31
CA ARG A 152 -20.03 16.57 6.33
C ARG A 152 -20.00 15.41 5.34
N ASP A 153 -19.31 15.56 4.21
CA ASP A 153 -19.23 14.53 3.17
C ASP A 153 -18.18 13.46 3.52
N LEU A 154 -17.07 13.86 4.17
CA LEU A 154 -16.01 12.94 4.59
C LEU A 154 -16.46 11.89 5.61
N ARG A 155 -17.47 12.19 6.46
CA ARG A 155 -18.06 11.19 7.38
C ARG A 155 -18.73 10.04 6.63
N LYS A 156 -19.43 10.32 5.53
CA LYS A 156 -20.02 9.28 4.66
C LYS A 156 -18.92 8.47 3.95
N MET A 157 -17.78 9.10 3.69
CA MET A 157 -16.65 8.48 2.98
C MET A 157 -15.64 7.75 3.88
N SER A 158 -15.92 7.62 5.18
CA SER A 158 -15.09 6.82 6.10
C SER A 158 -14.86 5.39 5.60
N TYR A 159 -15.82 4.81 4.86
CA TYR A 159 -15.67 3.52 4.18
C TYR A 159 -14.48 3.50 3.20
N PHE A 160 -14.33 4.54 2.39
CA PHE A 160 -13.31 4.57 1.34
C PHE A 160 -11.89 4.81 1.85
N VAL A 161 -11.72 5.49 2.98
CA VAL A 161 -10.40 5.58 3.67
C VAL A 161 -9.91 4.19 4.10
N HIS A 162 -10.82 3.25 4.37
CA HIS A 162 -10.45 1.86 4.65
C HIS A 162 -10.11 1.09 3.38
N ALA A 163 -10.79 1.41 2.26
CA ALA A 163 -10.44 0.85 0.97
C ALA A 163 -8.97 1.12 0.64
N GLN A 164 -8.43 2.31 0.97
CA GLN A 164 -7.01 2.62 0.72
C GLN A 164 -6.03 1.71 1.47
N LEU A 165 -6.29 1.41 2.75
CA LEU A 165 -5.45 0.48 3.51
C LEU A 165 -5.57 -0.95 2.96
N ILE A 166 -6.78 -1.38 2.65
CA ILE A 166 -7.10 -2.73 2.14
C ILE A 166 -6.43 -2.95 0.77
N THR A 167 -6.57 -2.00 -0.15
CA THR A 167 -5.93 -2.06 -1.47
C THR A 167 -4.43 -1.89 -1.36
N GLY A 168 -3.95 -1.09 -0.40
CA GLY A 168 -2.52 -0.92 -0.19
C GLY A 168 -1.85 -2.21 0.32
N VAL A 169 -2.49 -2.97 1.22
CA VAL A 169 -2.00 -4.30 1.62
C VAL A 169 -1.94 -5.22 0.39
N ALA A 170 -2.97 -5.22 -0.45
CA ALA A 170 -2.97 -6.01 -1.69
C ALA A 170 -1.85 -5.59 -2.65
N ILE A 171 -1.61 -4.29 -2.85
CA ILE A 171 -0.49 -3.78 -3.64
C ILE A 171 0.84 -4.33 -3.12
N GLY A 172 1.08 -4.23 -1.81
CA GLY A 172 2.34 -4.69 -1.21
C GLY A 172 2.56 -6.19 -1.38
N VAL A 173 1.52 -7.01 -1.13
CA VAL A 173 1.61 -8.46 -1.29
C VAL A 173 1.81 -8.84 -2.76
N PHE A 174 1.01 -8.28 -3.68
CA PHE A 174 1.11 -8.62 -5.10
C PHE A 174 2.41 -8.12 -5.73
N ALA A 175 2.92 -6.95 -5.33
CA ALA A 175 4.22 -6.46 -5.77
C ALA A 175 5.34 -7.39 -5.29
N TYR A 176 5.31 -7.82 -4.02
CA TYR A 176 6.32 -8.74 -3.49
C TYR A 176 6.35 -10.08 -4.25
N PHE A 177 5.20 -10.75 -4.40
CA PHE A 177 5.15 -12.01 -5.15
C PHE A 177 5.38 -11.83 -6.65
N GLY A 178 5.01 -10.69 -7.22
CA GLY A 178 5.31 -10.35 -8.61
C GLY A 178 6.82 -10.24 -8.85
N HIS A 179 7.54 -9.51 -8.00
CA HIS A 179 9.01 -9.41 -8.08
C HIS A 179 9.68 -10.78 -7.90
N LEU A 180 9.24 -11.60 -6.94
CA LEU A 180 9.76 -12.97 -6.79
C LEU A 180 9.58 -13.85 -8.04
N LEU A 181 8.64 -13.55 -8.95
CA LEU A 181 8.47 -14.29 -10.22
C LEU A 181 9.36 -13.77 -11.35
N ILE A 182 9.95 -12.59 -11.20
CA ILE A 182 10.84 -11.98 -12.18
C ILE A 182 12.30 -12.17 -11.76
N ASP A 183 12.59 -12.05 -10.47
CA ASP A 183 13.93 -12.13 -9.90
C ASP A 183 14.47 -13.58 -9.76
N ASN A 184 13.67 -14.60 -10.13
CA ASN A 184 14.01 -16.04 -10.09
C ASN A 184 14.05 -16.64 -11.50
#